data_AF-A0A0C1FUK9-F1
#
_entry.id   AF-A0A0C1FUK9-F1
#
_cell.length_a   1.000
_cell.length_b   1.000
_cell.length_c   1.000
_cell.angle_alpha   90.00
_cell.angle_beta   90.00
_cell.angle_gamma   90.00
#
_symmetry.space_group_name_H-M   'P 1'
#
loop_
_entity.id
_entity.type
_entity.pdbx_description
1 polymer ?
#
loop_
_entity_poly.entity_id
_entity_poly.type
_entity_poly.pdbx_seq_one_letter_code
_entity_poly.pdbx_strand_id
1 'polypeptide(L)'
;MGRTKKQDSDQLLKHVLRIRIDEKTFKRLEKLVSTSDCRSACAAARKIITGARINVFYRSDEMGAVMEELAMIRREIRSIGININQQTHYFNACEQTSQKWFYVNRTLEIYKPIDRKIEQLLAIANQLALKWLQGS
;
A
#
# COMPACT_ATOMS: atom_id res chain seq x y z
N MET A 1 49.34 6.63 0.31
CA MET A 1 48.48 7.83 0.21
C MET A 1 47.03 7.34 0.32
N GLY A 2 46.21 7.56 1.34
CA GLY A 2 46.32 8.13 2.68
C GLY A 2 44.94 7.82 3.29
N ARG A 3 44.90 7.14 4.44
CA ARG A 3 43.65 6.75 5.10
C ARG A 3 42.88 8.02 5.42
N THR A 4 41.73 8.23 4.78
CA THR A 4 40.85 9.37 5.01
C THR A 4 40.56 9.46 6.51
N LYS A 5 40.90 10.60 7.13
CA LYS A 5 40.68 10.87 8.55
C LYS A 5 39.21 10.60 8.87
N LYS A 6 38.96 9.66 9.78
CA LYS A 6 37.62 9.34 10.30
C LYS A 6 36.98 10.63 10.82
N GLN A 7 35.89 11.05 10.17
CA GLN A 7 34.94 12.02 10.69
C GLN A 7 34.47 11.56 12.08
N ASP A 8 34.54 12.47 13.04
CA ASP A 8 34.10 12.38 14.44
C ASP A 8 34.45 11.10 15.19
N SER A 9 35.64 11.12 15.81
CA SER A 9 36.02 10.15 16.83
C SER A 9 34.98 10.02 17.95
N ASP A 10 34.19 11.06 18.22
CA ASP A 10 33.27 11.10 19.37
C ASP A 10 31.90 10.48 19.12
N GLN A 11 31.52 10.28 17.85
CA GLN A 11 30.27 9.57 17.49
C GLN A 11 30.45 8.04 17.46
N LEU A 12 31.67 7.55 17.62
CA LEU A 12 31.96 6.12 17.68
C LEU A 12 31.48 5.51 19.01
N LEU A 13 30.87 4.33 18.94
CA LEU A 13 30.49 3.55 20.12
C LEU A 13 31.74 3.02 20.83
N LYS A 14 32.27 3.81 21.80
CA LYS A 14 33.51 3.50 22.54
C LYS A 14 33.29 2.65 23.78
N HIS A 15 32.12 2.76 24.44
CA HIS A 15 31.85 2.13 25.73
C HIS A 15 30.75 1.07 25.62
N VAL A 16 30.95 -0.05 26.32
CA VAL A 16 29.99 -1.16 26.41
C VAL A 16 29.17 -1.02 27.67
N LEU A 17 27.85 -0.98 27.52
CA LEU A 17 26.89 -0.96 28.63
C LEU A 17 26.30 -2.36 28.79
N ARG A 18 26.52 -3.02 29.94
CA ARG A 18 25.91 -4.31 30.29
C ARG A 18 24.88 -4.10 31.40
N ILE A 19 23.61 -4.34 31.09
CA ILE A 19 22.49 -4.19 32.02
C ILE A 19 21.72 -5.50 32.07
N ARG A 20 21.34 -5.94 33.27
CA ARG A 20 20.35 -7.00 33.46
C ARG A 20 18.97 -6.37 33.49
N ILE A 21 18.06 -6.92 32.71
CA ILE A 21 16.66 -6.50 32.64
C ILE A 21 15.75 -7.70 32.93
N ASP A 22 14.52 -7.42 33.33
CA ASP A 22 13.50 -8.45 33.54
C ASP A 22 12.94 -8.97 32.20
N GLU A 23 12.32 -10.14 32.27
CA GLU A 23 11.68 -10.81 31.13
C GLU A 23 10.64 -9.91 30.43
N LYS A 24 9.89 -9.12 31.20
CA LYS A 24 8.84 -8.23 30.66
C LYS A 24 9.45 -7.11 29.84
N THR A 25 10.52 -6.47 30.32
CA THR A 25 11.21 -5.42 29.56
C THR A 25 11.89 -5.98 28.32
N PHE A 26 12.46 -7.19 28.41
CA PHE A 26 13.05 -7.84 27.25
C PHE A 26 12.01 -8.10 26.15
N LYS A 27 10.85 -8.68 26.48
CA LYS A 27 9.75 -8.90 25.52
C LYS A 27 9.22 -7.58 24.93
N ARG A 28 9.16 -6.51 25.73
CA ARG A 28 8.78 -5.17 25.25
C ARG A 28 9.77 -4.64 24.22
N LEU A 29 11.07 -4.84 24.43
CA LEU A 29 12.11 -4.46 23.47
C LEU A 29 12.05 -5.29 22.19
N GLU A 30 11.80 -6.60 22.29
CA GLU A 30 11.61 -7.46 21.11
C GLU A 30 10.41 -7.03 20.26
N LYS A 31 9.28 -6.69 20.91
CA LYS A 31 8.12 -6.16 20.20
C LYS A 31 8.40 -4.82 19.50
N LEU A 32 9.22 -3.97 20.13
CA LEU A 32 9.70 -2.73 19.51
C LEU A 32 10.59 -3.02 18.30
N VAL A 33 11.48 -4.01 18.38
CA VAL A 33 12.36 -4.40 17.27
C VAL A 33 11.56 -4.92 16.08
N SER A 34 10.53 -5.75 16.30
CA SER A 34 9.72 -6.28 15.20
C SER A 34 8.90 -5.22 14.47
N THR A 35 8.61 -4.09 15.13
CA THR A 35 7.74 -3.04 14.61
C THR A 35 8.48 -1.75 14.26
N SER A 36 9.81 -1.68 14.39
CA SER A 36 10.56 -0.43 14.18
C SER A 36 11.82 -0.60 13.35
N ASP A 37 12.46 0.52 13.03
CA ASP A 37 13.79 0.60 12.40
C ASP A 37 14.95 0.11 13.30
N CYS A 38 14.67 -0.60 14.39
CA CYS A 38 15.70 -1.13 15.27
C CYS A 38 16.07 -2.56 14.87
N ARG A 39 17.36 -2.83 14.63
CA ARG A 39 17.84 -4.17 14.24
C ARG A 39 17.99 -5.16 15.41
N SER A 40 18.00 -4.67 16.65
CA SER A 40 18.17 -5.52 17.85
C SER A 40 17.63 -4.85 19.09
N ALA A 41 17.34 -5.64 20.13
CA ALA A 41 16.85 -5.13 21.41
C ALA A 41 17.85 -4.13 22.04
N CYS A 42 19.16 -4.37 21.88
CA CYS A 42 20.19 -3.43 22.30
C CYS A 42 20.19 -2.13 21.50
N ALA A 43 19.88 -2.18 20.19
CA ALA A 43 19.75 -0.98 19.37
C ALA A 43 18.53 -0.15 19.78
N ALA A 44 17.40 -0.81 20.08
CA ALA A 44 16.21 -0.17 20.63
C ALA A 44 16.50 0.44 22.01
N ALA A 45 17.09 -0.32 22.94
CA ALA A 45 17.46 0.16 24.27
C ALA A 45 18.42 1.35 24.20
N ARG A 46 19.42 1.31 23.32
CA ARG A 46 20.33 2.44 23.10
C ARG A 46 19.56 3.68 22.65
N LYS A 47 18.69 3.56 21.64
CA LYS A 47 17.87 4.70 21.17
C LYS A 47 17.00 5.27 22.30
N ILE A 48 16.42 4.42 23.15
CA ILE A 48 15.65 4.85 24.33
C ILE A 48 16.53 5.62 25.31
N ILE A 49 17.70 5.09 25.67
CA ILE A 49 18.63 5.72 26.64
C ILE A 49 19.17 7.05 26.12
N THR A 50 19.48 7.13 24.83
CA THR A 50 20.01 8.36 24.21
C THR A 50 18.91 9.35 23.80
N GLY A 51 17.64 9.06 24.06
CA GLY A 51 16.50 9.89 23.62
C GLY A 51 16.36 10.01 22.09
N ALA A 52 16.94 9.07 21.33
CA ALA A 52 16.89 9.09 19.88
C ALA A 52 15.53 8.61 19.36
N ARG A 53 15.07 9.18 18.24
CA ARG A 53 13.79 8.82 17.63
C ARG A 53 13.77 7.36 17.18
N ILE A 54 12.67 6.67 17.52
CA ILE A 54 12.37 5.31 17.06
C ILE A 54 11.20 5.40 16.09
N ASN A 55 11.46 5.15 14.82
CA ASN A 55 10.42 5.08 13.81
C ASN A 55 9.77 3.71 13.88
N VAL A 56 8.51 3.68 14.30
CA VAL A 56 7.69 2.46 14.37
C VAL A 56 6.86 2.38 13.09
N PHE A 57 7.01 1.29 12.35
CA PHE A 57 6.22 0.99 11.16
C PHE A 57 4.94 0.27 11.58
N TYR A 58 3.84 1.01 11.62
CA TYR A 58 2.52 0.41 11.79
C TYR A 58 2.07 -0.10 10.42
N ARG A 59 2.18 -1.41 10.18
CA ARG A 59 1.56 -2.05 9.01
C ARG A 59 0.15 -2.46 9.43
N SER A 60 -0.84 -1.62 9.13
CA SER A 60 -2.24 -2.02 9.24
C SER A 60 -2.54 -3.06 8.16
N ASP A 61 -2.69 -4.31 8.57
CA ASP A 61 -2.99 -5.45 7.68
C ASP A 61 -4.27 -5.20 6.85
N GLU A 62 -5.19 -4.40 7.40
CA GLU A 62 -6.43 -3.98 6.74
C GLU A 62 -6.21 -3.18 5.45
N MET A 63 -5.12 -2.43 5.31
CA MET A 63 -4.89 -1.59 4.14
C MET A 63 -4.42 -2.42 2.93
N GLY A 64 -3.78 -3.56 3.18
CA GLY A 64 -3.31 -4.48 2.14
C GLY A 64 -4.48 -5.13 1.39
N ALA A 65 -5.44 -5.68 2.15
CA ALA A 65 -6.63 -6.33 1.59
C ALA A 65 -7.48 -5.36 0.75
N VAL A 66 -7.69 -4.13 1.25
CA VAL A 66 -8.45 -3.10 0.53
C VAL A 66 -7.75 -2.68 -0.77
N MET A 67 -6.42 -2.57 -0.77
CA MET A 67 -5.66 -2.23 -1.98
C MET A 67 -5.68 -3.35 -3.02
N GLU A 68 -5.69 -4.60 -2.58
CA GLU A 68 -5.85 -5.76 -3.46
C GLU A 68 -7.22 -5.78 -4.15
N GLU A 69 -8.29 -5.52 -3.40
CA GLU A 69 -9.66 -5.44 -3.94
C GLU A 69 -9.80 -4.30 -4.95
N LEU A 70 -9.23 -3.12 -4.68
CA LEU A 70 -9.18 -2.02 -5.63
C LEU A 70 -8.39 -2.35 -6.90
N ALA A 71 -7.28 -3.09 -6.76
CA ALA A 71 -6.47 -3.51 -7.90
C ALA A 71 -7.23 -4.50 -8.80
N MET A 72 -8.05 -5.36 -8.22
CA MET A 72 -8.94 -6.28 -8.93
C MET A 72 -10.02 -5.52 -9.71
N ILE A 73 -10.75 -4.61 -9.04
CA ILE A 73 -11.81 -3.81 -9.68
C ILE A 73 -11.23 -2.95 -10.82
N ARG A 74 -10.05 -2.35 -10.63
CA ARG A 74 -9.37 -1.57 -11.68
C ARG A 74 -9.05 -2.42 -12.92
N ARG A 75 -8.59 -3.66 -12.73
CA ARG A 75 -8.27 -4.58 -13.84
C ARG A 75 -9.52 -4.94 -14.64
N GLU A 76 -10.63 -5.20 -13.96
CA GLU A 76 -11.89 -5.54 -14.62
C GLU A 76 -12.47 -4.35 -15.39
N ILE A 77 -12.49 -3.14 -14.81
CA ILE A 77 -12.94 -1.92 -15.51
C ILE A 77 -12.09 -1.68 -16.75
N ARG A 78 -10.77 -1.85 -16.67
CA ARG A 78 -9.87 -1.71 -17.83
C ARG A 78 -10.19 -2.73 -18.92
N SER A 79 -10.47 -3.98 -18.55
CA SER A 79 -10.86 -5.03 -19.50
C SER A 79 -12.17 -4.67 -20.21
N ILE A 80 -13.16 -4.17 -19.47
CA ILE A 80 -14.44 -3.73 -20.05
C ILE A 80 -14.22 -2.55 -21.02
N GLY A 81 -13.42 -1.56 -20.64
CA GLY A 81 -13.10 -0.42 -21.49
C GLY A 81 -12.41 -0.82 -22.80
N ILE A 82 -11.48 -1.78 -22.76
CA ILE A 82 -10.85 -2.34 -23.96
C ILE A 82 -11.90 -3.01 -24.86
N ASN A 83 -12.82 -3.78 -24.27
CA ASN A 83 -13.87 -4.48 -25.01
C ASN A 83 -14.84 -3.50 -25.69
N ILE A 84 -15.25 -2.43 -24.99
CA ILE A 84 -16.05 -1.35 -25.56
C ILE A 84 -15.32 -0.69 -26.72
N ASN A 85 -14.05 -0.30 -26.53
CA ASN A 85 -13.28 0.33 -27.59
C ASN A 85 -13.20 -0.54 -28.85
N GLN A 86 -13.09 -1.86 -28.66
CA GLN A 86 -13.12 -2.81 -29.76
C GLN A 86 -14.49 -2.88 -30.45
N GLN A 87 -15.60 -2.89 -29.70
CA GLN A 87 -16.95 -2.83 -30.29
C GLN A 87 -17.19 -1.50 -31.04
N THR A 88 -16.69 -0.38 -30.52
CA THR A 88 -16.78 0.94 -31.19
C THR A 88 -15.98 0.95 -32.49
N HIS A 89 -14.78 0.36 -32.50
CA HIS A 89 -14.00 0.19 -33.73
C HIS A 89 -14.75 -0.65 -34.78
N TYR A 90 -15.36 -1.77 -34.39
CA TYR A 90 -16.17 -2.59 -35.30
C TYR A 90 -17.42 -1.86 -35.81
N PHE A 91 -18.11 -1.12 -34.94
CA PHE A 91 -19.26 -0.30 -35.31
C PHE A 91 -18.90 0.77 -36.37
N ASN A 92 -17.77 1.44 -36.18
CA ASN A 92 -17.29 2.47 -37.12
C ASN A 92 -16.78 1.88 -38.44
N ALA A 93 -16.29 0.64 -38.44
CA ALA A 93 -15.80 -0.06 -39.63
C ALA A 93 -16.92 -0.72 -40.47
N CYS A 94 -18.12 -0.92 -39.91
CA CYS A 94 -19.25 -1.53 -40.63
C CYS A 94 -20.02 -0.51 -41.49
N GLU A 95 -20.23 -0.81 -42.77
CA GLU A 95 -20.99 0.04 -43.71
C GLU A 95 -22.51 -0.26 -43.73
N GLN A 96 -22.95 -1.46 -43.34
CA GLN A 96 -24.37 -1.86 -43.33
C GLN A 96 -25.09 -1.58 -42.01
N THR A 97 -26.27 -0.95 -42.09
CA THR A 97 -27.10 -0.49 -40.96
C THR A 97 -27.56 -1.60 -40.02
N SER A 98 -27.80 -2.82 -40.52
CA SER A 98 -28.22 -3.98 -39.71
C SER A 98 -27.10 -4.48 -38.78
N GLN A 99 -25.84 -4.44 -39.24
CA GLN A 99 -24.68 -4.82 -38.42
C GLN A 99 -24.42 -3.79 -37.32
N LYS A 100 -24.64 -2.50 -37.61
CA LYS A 100 -24.53 -1.42 -36.61
C LYS A 100 -25.47 -1.62 -35.41
N TRP A 101 -26.73 -2.01 -35.64
CA TRP A 101 -27.68 -2.29 -34.57
C TRP A 101 -27.28 -3.48 -33.69
N PHE A 102 -26.65 -4.50 -34.28
CA PHE A 102 -26.12 -5.64 -33.51
C PHE A 102 -25.00 -5.21 -32.54
N TYR A 103 -24.05 -4.40 -32.99
CA TYR A 103 -22.96 -3.90 -32.14
C TYR A 103 -23.45 -2.93 -31.04
N VAL A 104 -24.47 -2.12 -31.33
CA VAL A 104 -25.10 -1.24 -30.32
C VAL A 104 -25.76 -2.04 -29.21
N ASN A 105 -26.57 -3.05 -29.56
CA ASN A 105 -27.23 -3.89 -28.56
C ASN A 105 -26.22 -4.67 -27.69
N ARG A 106 -25.16 -5.18 -28.30
CA ARG A 106 -24.08 -5.86 -27.56
C ARG A 106 -23.34 -4.91 -26.61
N THR A 107 -23.12 -3.66 -27.02
CA THR A 107 -22.50 -2.64 -26.18
C THR A 107 -23.37 -2.28 -24.98
N LEU A 108 -24.70 -2.19 -25.17
CA LEU A 108 -25.65 -1.95 -24.09
C LEU A 108 -25.69 -3.08 -23.05
N GLU A 109 -25.54 -4.34 -23.47
CA GLU A 109 -25.43 -5.46 -22.52
C GLU A 109 -24.13 -5.43 -21.70
N ILE A 110 -23.01 -5.01 -22.32
CA ILE A 110 -21.72 -4.84 -21.63
C ILE A 110 -21.75 -3.64 -20.66
N TYR A 111 -22.61 -2.64 -20.92
CA TYR A 111 -22.73 -1.44 -20.08
C TYR A 111 -23.45 -1.72 -18.74
N LYS A 112 -24.47 -2.59 -18.73
CA LYS A 112 -25.25 -2.92 -17.52
C LYS A 112 -24.41 -3.34 -16.29
N PRO A 113 -23.37 -4.17 -16.39
CA PRO A 113 -22.53 -4.52 -15.23
C PRO A 113 -21.52 -3.44 -14.82
N ILE A 114 -21.29 -2.39 -15.63
CA ILE A 114 -20.32 -1.33 -15.32
C ILE A 114 -20.80 -0.48 -14.15
N ASP A 115 -22.09 -0.10 -14.15
CA ASP A 115 -22.65 0.75 -13.10
C ASP A 115 -22.48 0.13 -11.72
N ARG A 116 -22.74 -1.19 -11.60
CA ARG A 116 -22.50 -1.94 -10.36
C ARG A 116 -21.02 -1.93 -9.93
N LYS A 117 -20.08 -2.02 -10.87
CA LYS A 117 -18.64 -1.99 -10.58
C LYS A 117 -18.19 -0.58 -10.15
N ILE A 118 -18.77 0.46 -10.75
CA ILE A 118 -18.52 1.86 -10.36
C ILE A 118 -19.06 2.12 -8.95
N GLU A 119 -20.25 1.64 -8.62
CA GLU A 119 -20.81 1.73 -7.27
C GLU A 119 -19.94 1.01 -6.23
N GLN A 120 -19.44 -0.20 -6.54
CA GLN A 120 -18.49 -0.93 -5.70
C GLN A 120 -17.18 -0.15 -5.49
N LEU A 121 -16.64 0.45 -6.55
CA LEU A 121 -15.44 1.28 -6.46
C LEU A 121 -15.66 2.51 -5.58
N LEU A 122 -16.80 3.20 -5.74
CA LEU A 122 -17.16 4.36 -4.93
C LEU A 122 -17.36 3.99 -3.44
N ALA A 123 -17.93 2.81 -3.16
CA ALA A 123 -18.08 2.32 -1.80
C ALA A 123 -16.73 2.09 -1.11
N ILE A 124 -15.77 1.46 -1.80
CA ILE A 124 -14.42 1.23 -1.26
C ILE A 124 -13.65 2.56 -1.13
N ALA A 125 -13.79 3.47 -2.09
CA ALA A 125 -13.20 4.81 -2.01
C ALA A 125 -13.72 5.60 -0.79
N ASN A 126 -15.02 5.50 -0.49
CA ASN A 126 -15.61 6.09 0.71
C ASN A 126 -15.10 5.44 2.00
N GLN A 127 -14.95 4.11 2.04
CA GLN A 127 -14.35 3.44 3.20
C GLN A 127 -12.91 3.88 3.45
N LEU A 128 -12.11 4.05 2.39
CA LEU A 128 -10.75 4.58 2.49
C LEU A 128 -10.72 6.05 2.92
N ALA A 129 -11.62 6.89 2.40
CA ALA A 129 -11.75 8.28 2.81
C ALA A 129 -12.10 8.39 4.31
N LEU A 130 -13.01 7.55 4.80
CA LEU A 130 -13.36 7.48 6.22
C LEU A 130 -12.18 7.05 7.10
N LYS A 131 -11.41 6.02 6.70
CA LYS A 131 -10.20 5.61 7.42
C LYS A 131 -9.12 6.69 7.42
N TRP A 132 -8.99 7.44 6.34
CA TRP A 132 -8.03 8.54 6.23
C TRP A 132 -8.40 9.74 7.12
N LEU A 133 -9.70 10.08 7.20
CA LEU A 133 -10.23 11.13 8.08
C LEU A 133 -10.16 10.77 9.58
N GLN A 134 -10.16 9.49 9.92
CA GLN A 134 -10.02 9.04 11.31
C GLN A 134 -8.57 9.02 11.81
N GLY A 135 -7.59 9.20 10.92
CA GLY A 135 -6.16 9.26 11.24
C GLY A 135 -5.54 10.67 11.21
N SER A 136 -6.34 11.71 10.96
CA SER A 136 -5.94 13.14 10.98
C SER A 136 -6.32 13.82 12.29
#